data_AF-A0A0K2UYB7-F1
#
_entry.id   AF-A0A0K2UYB7-F1
#
_cell.length_a   1.000
_cell.length_b   1.000
_cell.length_c   1.000
_cell.angle_alpha   90.00
_cell.angle_beta   90.00
_cell.angle_gamma   90.00
#
_symmetry.space_group_name_H-M   'P 1'
#
loop_
_entity.id
_entity.type
_entity.pdbx_description
1 polymer ?
#
loop_
_entity_poly.entity_id
_entity_poly.type
_entity_poly.pdbx_seq_one_letter_code
_entity_poly.pdbx_strand_id
1 'polypeptide(L)'
;GTWLKAVNYYFNNFEVIREYLNNLNEKTPTVVKAKEIINDEFIYEKLSIINHNLNPITKDITALEERLLLLVSLTIVEIEPLRTKLNTLLDENPV
;
A
#
# COMPACT_ATOMS: atom_id res chain seq x y z
N GLY A 1 -2.92 -0.45 3.65
CA GLY A 1 -4.20 0.15 4.10
C GLY A 1 -4.80 1.04 3.03
N THR A 2 -6.14 1.04 2.89
CA THR A 2 -6.90 1.78 1.86
C THR A 2 -6.67 3.30 1.90
N TRP A 3 -6.43 3.86 3.08
CA TRP A 3 -6.19 5.29 3.30
C TRP A 3 -4.91 5.82 2.65
N LEU A 4 -3.81 5.06 2.71
CA LEU A 4 -2.54 5.44 2.10
C LEU A 4 -2.59 5.41 0.57
N LYS A 5 -3.32 4.44 0.01
CA LYS A 5 -3.61 4.42 -1.43
C LYS A 5 -4.42 5.64 -1.85
N ALA A 6 -5.40 6.06 -1.05
CA ALA A 6 -6.17 7.27 -1.30
C ALA A 6 -5.29 8.53 -1.23
N VAL A 7 -4.46 8.68 -0.19
CA VAL A 7 -3.51 9.80 -0.08
C VAL A 7 -2.60 9.89 -1.30
N ASN A 8 -1.99 8.77 -1.69
CA ASN A 8 -1.11 8.74 -2.86
C ASN A 8 -1.88 9.06 -4.15
N TYR A 9 -3.10 8.54 -4.31
CA TYR A 9 -3.95 8.85 -5.46
C TYR A 9 -4.27 10.35 -5.53
N TYR A 10 -4.78 10.93 -4.45
CA TYR A 10 -5.13 12.35 -4.43
C TYR A 10 -3.91 13.24 -4.58
N PHE A 11 -2.76 12.88 -4.00
CA PHE A 11 -1.52 13.67 -4.13
C PHE A 11 -1.05 13.71 -5.59
N ASN A 12 -1.00 12.54 -6.25
CA ASN A 12 -0.52 12.45 -7.63
C ASN A 12 -1.48 13.06 -8.66
N ASN A 13 -2.77 13.16 -8.35
CA ASN A 13 -3.81 13.65 -9.27
C ASN A 13 -4.40 15.00 -8.82
N PHE A 14 -3.78 15.67 -7.85
CA PHE A 14 -4.40 16.81 -7.16
C PHE A 14 -4.79 17.94 -8.13
N GLU A 15 -3.86 18.37 -8.98
CA GLU A 15 -4.11 19.45 -9.95
C GLU A 15 -5.13 19.04 -11.01
N VAL A 16 -5.11 17.78 -11.46
CA VAL A 16 -6.09 17.26 -12.43
C VAL A 16 -7.50 17.27 -11.82
N ILE A 17 -7.64 16.85 -10.57
CA ILE A 17 -8.91 16.86 -9.84
C ILE A 17 -9.38 18.29 -9.60
N ARG A 18 -8.48 19.20 -9.23
CA ARG A 18 -8.76 20.62 -9.05
C ARG A 18 -9.27 21.25 -10.33
N GLU A 19 -8.58 21.05 -11.44
CA GLU A 19 -8.97 21.55 -12.75
C GLU A 19 -10.34 21.01 -13.16
N TYR A 20 -10.54 19.68 -13.06
CA TYR A 20 -11.82 19.05 -13.35
C TYR A 20 -12.96 19.67 -12.54
N LEU A 21 -12.79 19.78 -11.22
CA LEU A 21 -13.82 20.34 -10.34
C LEU A 21 -14.11 21.79 -10.69
N ASN A 22 -13.09 22.61 -10.95
CA ASN A 22 -13.26 24.02 -11.28
C ASN A 22 -13.99 24.23 -12.62
N ASN A 23 -13.82 23.30 -13.58
CA ASN A 23 -14.51 23.32 -14.88
C ASN A 23 -15.98 22.88 -14.81
N LEU A 24 -16.47 22.34 -13.70
CA LEU A 24 -17.88 22.00 -13.54
C LEU A 24 -18.75 23.27 -13.47
N ASN A 25 -19.71 23.43 -14.38
CA ASN A 25 -20.69 24.53 -14.33
C ASN A 25 -21.82 24.27 -13.31
N GLU A 26 -21.82 23.10 -12.69
CA GLU A 26 -22.84 22.68 -11.74
C GLU A 26 -22.74 23.48 -10.42
N LYS A 27 -23.91 23.89 -9.90
CA LYS A 27 -24.03 24.67 -8.65
C LYS A 27 -24.71 23.87 -7.53
N THR A 28 -24.69 22.54 -7.62
CA THR A 28 -25.19 21.72 -6.53
C THR A 28 -24.34 21.95 -5.27
N PRO A 29 -24.94 21.95 -4.07
CA PRO A 29 -24.19 22.20 -2.82
C PRO A 29 -22.95 21.32 -2.68
N THR A 30 -23.01 20.07 -3.17
CA THR A 30 -21.89 19.13 -3.18
C THR A 30 -20.73 19.63 -4.03
N VAL A 31 -20.99 20.11 -5.26
CA VAL A 31 -19.95 20.61 -6.17
C VAL A 31 -19.35 21.90 -5.64
N VAL A 32 -20.17 22.80 -5.08
CA VAL A 32 -19.68 24.04 -4.43
C VAL A 32 -18.72 23.69 -3.30
N LYS A 33 -19.13 22.79 -2.39
CA LYS A 33 -18.28 22.36 -1.27
C LYS A 33 -17.01 21.65 -1.73
N ALA A 34 -17.09 20.84 -2.79
CA ALA A 34 -15.90 20.18 -3.36
C ALA A 34 -14.90 21.19 -3.92
N LYS A 35 -15.39 22.25 -4.60
CA LYS A 35 -14.56 23.37 -5.07
C LYS A 35 -13.92 24.14 -3.93
N GLU A 36 -14.65 24.40 -2.85
CA GLU A 36 -14.10 25.07 -1.66
C GLU A 36 -12.95 24.25 -1.06
N ILE A 37 -13.13 22.93 -0.91
CA ILE A 37 -12.11 22.04 -0.35
C ILE A 37 -10.87 21.95 -1.25
N ILE A 38 -11.03 21.76 -2.56
CA ILE A 38 -9.90 21.53 -3.46
C ILE A 38 -9.08 22.80 -3.74
N ASN A 39 -9.69 23.97 -3.56
CA ASN A 39 -9.03 25.27 -3.71
C ASN A 39 -8.48 25.82 -2.39
N ASP A 40 -8.72 25.15 -1.25
CA ASP A 40 -8.05 25.46 0.01
C ASP A 40 -6.55 25.11 -0.10
N GLU A 41 -5.69 26.12 0.00
CA GLU A 41 -4.23 25.97 -0.08
C GLU A 41 -3.68 25.03 1.00
N PHE A 42 -4.30 24.99 2.18
CA PHE A 42 -3.89 24.11 3.27
C PHE A 42 -4.17 22.63 2.99
N ILE A 43 -5.14 22.32 2.11
CA ILE A 43 -5.46 20.92 1.79
C ILE A 43 -4.31 20.28 1.01
N TYR A 44 -3.76 20.98 0.03
CA TYR A 44 -2.60 20.48 -0.72
C TYR A 44 -1.37 20.31 0.18
N GLU A 45 -1.10 21.30 1.03
CA GLU A 45 0.03 21.24 1.97
C GLU A 45 -0.10 20.04 2.92
N LYS A 46 -1.26 19.86 3.55
CA LYS A 46 -1.52 18.71 4.43
C LYS A 46 -1.38 17.38 3.69
N LEU A 47 -1.92 17.30 2.48
CA LEU A 47 -1.81 16.10 1.65
C LEU A 47 -0.36 15.76 1.31
N SER A 48 0.44 16.79 1.01
CA SER A 48 1.88 16.67 0.74
C SER A 48 2.64 16.16 1.97
N ILE A 49 2.38 16.73 3.15
CA ILE A 49 2.99 16.30 4.42
C ILE A 49 2.67 14.84 4.71
N ILE A 50 1.40 14.43 4.57
CA ILE A 50 0.98 13.04 4.81
C ILE A 50 1.68 12.11 3.81
N ASN A 51 1.70 12.47 2.52
CA ASN A 51 2.33 11.66 1.50
C ASN A 51 3.86 11.53 1.73
N HIS A 52 4.53 12.63 2.04
CA HIS A 52 5.98 12.65 2.26
C HIS A 52 6.39 11.76 3.44
N ASN A 53 5.64 11.82 4.55
CA ASN A 53 6.01 11.07 5.76
C ASN A 53 5.58 9.60 5.71
N LEU A 54 4.41 9.28 5.12
CA LEU A 54 3.85 7.93 5.20
C LEU A 54 4.18 7.04 4.01
N ASN A 55 4.46 7.62 2.83
CA ASN A 55 4.79 6.84 1.65
C ASN A 55 6.09 6.03 1.80
N PRO A 56 7.20 6.59 2.34
CA PRO A 56 8.42 5.81 2.60
C PRO A 56 8.19 4.65 3.57
N ILE A 57 7.50 4.92 4.69
CA ILE A 57 7.17 3.90 5.70
C ILE A 57 6.40 2.73 5.06
N THR A 58 5.46 3.04 4.17
CA THR A 58 4.66 2.00 3.50
C THR A 58 5.52 1.16 2.57
N LYS A 59 6.44 1.78 1.83
CA LYS A 59 7.38 1.05 0.96
C LYS A 59 8.30 0.14 1.77
N ASP A 60 8.81 0.63 2.90
CA ASP A 60 9.68 -0.14 3.78
C ASP A 60 8.94 -1.32 4.41
N ILE A 61 7.69 -1.12 4.86
CA ILE A 61 6.83 -2.19 5.35
C ILE A 61 6.59 -3.24 4.25
N THR A 62 6.21 -2.83 3.05
CA THR A 62 6.00 -3.77 1.94
C THR A 62 7.28 -4.53 1.58
N ALA A 63 8.43 -3.86 1.56
CA ALA A 63 9.72 -4.52 1.32
C ALA A 63 10.06 -5.54 2.44
N LEU A 64 9.73 -5.23 3.70
CA LEU A 64 9.89 -6.16 4.81
C LEU A 64 8.93 -7.35 4.70
N GLU A 65 7.66 -7.12 4.34
CA GLU A 65 6.67 -8.18 4.12
C GLU A 65 7.13 -9.15 3.02
N GLU A 66 7.61 -8.63 1.88
CA GLU A 66 8.16 -9.44 0.78
C GLU A 66 9.38 -10.25 1.20
N ARG A 67 10.31 -9.63 1.94
CA ARG A 67 11.51 -10.31 2.46
C ARG A 67 11.16 -11.42 3.45
N LEU A 68 10.21 -11.17 4.36
CA LEU A 68 9.74 -12.17 5.31
C LEU A 68 9.09 -13.35 4.60
N LEU A 69 8.29 -13.09 3.57
CA LEU A 69 7.65 -14.15 2.77
C LEU A 69 8.70 -14.99 2.02
N LEU A 70 9.74 -14.35 1.48
CA LEU A 70 10.89 -15.04 0.88
C LEU A 70 11.65 -15.90 1.90
N LEU A 71 11.91 -15.37 3.10
CA LEU A 71 12.56 -16.13 4.18
C LEU A 71 11.74 -17.36 4.60
N VAL A 72 10.43 -17.21 4.77
CA VAL A 72 9.54 -18.32 5.11
C VAL A 72 9.55 -19.38 4.01
N SER A 73 9.45 -18.97 2.74
CA SER A 73 9.48 -19.92 1.62
C SER A 73 10.81 -20.65 1.49
N LEU A 74 11.95 -19.97 1.67
CA LEU A 74 13.28 -20.60 1.71
C LEU A 74 13.37 -21.63 2.84
N THR A 75 12.91 -21.27 4.04
CA THR A 75 12.92 -22.16 5.20
C THR A 75 12.09 -23.43 4.95
N ILE A 76 10.93 -23.31 4.31
CA ILE A 76 10.10 -24.46 3.93
C ILE A 76 10.83 -25.35 2.92
N VAL A 77 11.47 -24.76 1.90
CA VAL A 77 12.24 -25.48 0.88
C VAL A 77 13.43 -26.23 1.49
N GLU A 78 14.06 -25.71 2.54
CA GLU A 78 15.16 -26.37 3.23
C GLU A 78 14.69 -27.49 4.20
N ILE A 79 13.53 -27.33 4.82
CA ILE A 79 12.99 -28.31 5.79
C ILE A 79 12.36 -29.53 5.10
N GLU A 80 11.69 -29.37 3.96
CA GLU A 80 11.01 -30.47 3.28
C GLU A 80 11.93 -31.63 2.82
N PRO A 81 13.14 -31.38 2.28
CA PRO A 81 14.11 -32.43 1.98
C PRO A 81 14.59 -33.17 3.22
N LEU A 82 14.77 -32.47 4.35
CA LEU A 82 15.16 -33.08 5.62
C LEU A 82 14.04 -33.95 6.19
N ARG A 83 12.80 -33.48 6.09
CA ARG A 83 11.61 -34.23 6.50
C ARG A 83 11.40 -35.49 5.67
N THR A 84 11.57 -35.38 4.35
CA THR A 84 11.46 -36.52 3.44
C THR A 84 12.52 -37.57 3.76
N LYS A 85 13.79 -37.16 3.93
CA LYS A 85 14.88 -38.07 4.33
C LYS A 85 14.61 -38.76 5.67
N LEU A 86 14.12 -38.02 6.66
CA LEU A 86 13.79 -38.59 7.97
C LEU A 86 12.68 -39.65 7.87
N ASN A 87 11.62 -39.37 7.10
CA ASN A 87 10.53 -40.33 6.90
C ASN A 87 11.02 -41.58 6.16
N THR A 88 11.86 -41.44 5.12
CA THR A 88 12.47 -42.59 4.43
C THR A 88 13.30 -43.44 5.38
N LEU A 89 14.11 -42.82 6.26
CA LEU A 89 14.90 -43.56 7.24
C LEU A 89 14.04 -44.32 8.27
N LEU A 90 12.89 -43.76 8.65
CA LEU A 90 11.93 -44.41 9.54
C LEU A 90 11.17 -45.55 8.84
N ASP A 91 10.84 -45.40 7.56
CA ASP A 91 10.20 -46.45 6.74
C ASP A 91 11.17 -47.62 6.45
N GLU A 92 12.47 -47.33 6.28
CA GLU A 92 13.52 -48.33 6.07
C GLU A 92 13.91 -49.07 7.36
N ASN A 93 13.63 -48.50 8.54
CA ASN A 93 13.87 -49.10 9.84
C ASN A 93 12.59 -49.07 10.71
N PRO A 94 11.56 -49.84 10.33
CA PRO A 94 10.34 -49.92 11.13
C PRO A 94 10.65 -50.61 12.46
N VAL A 95 10.25 -49.98 13.57
CA VAL A 95 10.36 -50.52 14.94
C VAL A 95 9.51 -51.77 15.11
#